data_AF-A0A5E4DDD4-F1
#
_entry.id   AF-A0A5E4DDD4-F1
#
_cell.length_a   1.000
_cell.length_b   1.000
_cell.length_c   1.000
_cell.angle_alpha   90.00
_cell.angle_beta   90.00
_cell.angle_gamma   90.00
#
_symmetry.space_group_name_H-M   'P 1'
#
loop_
_entity.id
_entity.type
_entity.pdbx_description
1 polymer ?
#
loop_
_entity_poly.entity_id
_entity_poly.type
_entity_poly.pdbx_seq_one_letter_code
_entity_poly.pdbx_strand_id
1 'polypeptide(L)'
;MVLHSPSLLASWQRNELTDRRFLQLNKCPACFGTSWCRRFLNGQVVFEAWGRLRLLDFLNVKNVYFAQYGEPREGGRRRVVLKRLGSQRELAQLDQSICKRATGRPRCDLLQAMPRTEFARLNGDVRLLTPEAVEGWSDLVHCPSQRLLDRLVRRYAETKDSGSFLLRNLKDSERMQLLLTLAFNPEPLVLQ
;
A
#
# COMPACT_ATOMS: atom_id res chain seq x y z
N MET A 1 -23.83 20.63 -11.53
CA MET A 1 -22.42 20.24 -11.71
C MET A 1 -21.57 21.35 -11.13
N VAL A 2 -20.95 21.15 -9.96
CA VAL A 2 -20.01 22.14 -9.39
C VAL A 2 -18.61 21.71 -9.82
N LEU A 3 -18.05 22.44 -10.78
CA LEU A 3 -16.64 22.34 -11.16
C LEU A 3 -15.83 22.96 -10.02
N HIS A 4 -15.30 22.14 -9.12
CA HIS A 4 -14.22 22.57 -8.24
C HIS A 4 -12.95 22.74 -9.10
N SER A 5 -12.71 23.97 -9.54
CA SER A 5 -11.39 24.38 -10.00
C SER A 5 -10.48 24.46 -8.78
N PRO A 6 -9.46 23.59 -8.63
CA PRO A 6 -8.49 23.78 -7.57
C PRO A 6 -7.67 25.02 -7.92
N SER A 7 -7.77 26.08 -7.11
CA SER A 7 -6.92 27.25 -7.30
C SER A 7 -5.46 26.84 -7.09
N LEU A 8 -4.56 27.30 -7.97
CA LEU A 8 -3.12 27.01 -7.87
C LEU A 8 -2.54 27.38 -6.49
N LEU A 9 -3.11 28.40 -5.84
CA LEU A 9 -2.76 28.84 -4.49
C LEU A 9 -3.18 27.83 -3.41
N ALA A 10 -4.33 27.16 -3.53
CA ALA A 10 -4.76 26.14 -2.57
C ALA A 10 -3.85 24.91 -2.57
N SER A 11 -3.31 24.54 -3.74
CA SER A 11 -2.35 23.43 -3.90
C SER A 11 -1.02 23.68 -3.19
N TRP A 12 -0.63 24.93 -2.97
CA TRP A 12 0.63 25.29 -2.30
C TRP A 12 0.53 25.29 -0.77
N GLN A 13 -0.65 25.61 -0.24
CA GLN A 13 -0.91 25.69 1.20
C GLN A 13 -1.30 24.33 1.80
N ARG A 14 -1.90 23.44 1.01
CA ARG A 14 -2.38 22.14 1.48
C ARG A 14 -1.31 21.05 1.33
N ASN A 15 -1.05 20.33 2.42
CA ASN A 15 -0.24 19.12 2.35
C ASN A 15 -1.12 17.92 1.95
N GLU A 16 -1.17 17.60 0.65
CA GLU A 16 -1.96 16.45 0.14
C GLU A 16 -1.55 15.11 0.76
N LEU A 17 -0.33 14.99 1.32
CA LEU A 17 0.09 13.80 2.03
C LEU A 17 -0.65 13.56 3.35
N THR A 18 -1.40 14.54 3.88
CA THR A 18 -2.28 14.32 5.04
C THR A 18 -3.67 13.81 4.63
N ASP A 19 -4.00 13.82 3.34
CA ASP A 19 -5.32 13.39 2.84
C ASP A 19 -5.39 11.85 2.75
N ARG A 20 -6.36 11.27 3.45
CA ARG A 20 -6.61 9.82 3.46
C ARG A 20 -6.95 9.27 2.08
N ARG A 21 -7.61 10.04 1.21
CA ARG A 21 -7.94 9.64 -0.16
C ARG A 21 -6.70 9.66 -1.03
N PHE A 22 -5.81 10.63 -0.83
CA PHE A 22 -4.53 10.67 -1.53
C PHE A 22 -3.69 9.44 -1.21
N LEU A 23 -3.57 9.11 0.08
CA LEU A 23 -2.87 7.91 0.58
C LEU A 23 -3.64 6.59 0.34
N GLN A 24 -4.86 6.66 -0.20
CA GLN A 24 -5.75 5.52 -0.42
C GLN A 24 -6.03 4.69 0.86
N LEU A 25 -6.07 5.34 2.02
CA LEU A 25 -6.40 4.68 3.29
C LEU A 25 -7.89 4.34 3.40
N ASN A 26 -8.73 4.93 2.56
CA ASN A 26 -10.17 4.65 2.48
C ASN A 26 -10.48 3.28 1.86
N LYS A 27 -9.50 2.60 1.25
CA LYS A 27 -9.68 1.25 0.71
C LYS A 27 -9.05 0.15 1.56
N CYS A 28 -8.46 0.46 2.71
CA CYS A 28 -7.96 -0.57 3.63
C CYS A 28 -9.09 -1.56 3.99
N PRO A 29 -8.86 -2.88 4.02
CA PRO A 29 -7.55 -3.55 4.02
C PRO A 29 -6.92 -3.75 2.62
N ALA A 30 -7.55 -3.30 1.53
CA ALA A 30 -6.96 -3.28 0.17
C ALA A 30 -5.86 -2.23 -0.04
N CYS A 31 -5.19 -1.81 1.04
CA CYS A 31 -4.15 -0.81 1.05
C CYS A 31 -2.78 -1.46 1.29
N PHE A 32 -1.70 -0.68 1.16
CA PHE A 32 -0.34 -1.20 1.29
C PHE A 32 0.38 -0.55 2.46
N GLY A 33 0.71 -1.36 3.47
CA GLY A 33 1.42 -0.91 4.66
C GLY A 33 0.66 0.13 5.49
N THR A 34 0.98 0.18 6.79
CA THR A 34 0.35 1.14 7.72
C THR A 34 1.33 1.83 8.65
N SER A 35 2.61 1.42 8.63
CA SER A 35 3.64 1.88 9.55
C SER A 35 3.93 3.38 9.44
N TRP A 36 3.88 3.94 8.23
CA TRP A 36 4.11 5.37 7.99
C TRP A 36 2.86 6.24 8.02
N CYS A 37 1.65 5.66 8.16
CA CYS A 37 0.40 6.42 8.10
C CYS A 37 0.35 7.55 9.13
N ARG A 38 0.79 7.29 10.37
CA ARG A 38 0.83 8.33 11.41
C ARG A 38 1.74 9.49 11.03
N ARG A 39 2.90 9.22 10.41
CA ARG A 39 3.85 10.27 9.98
C ARG A 39 3.24 11.15 8.90
N PHE A 40 2.56 10.54 7.93
CA PHE A 40 1.84 11.27 6.90
C PHE A 40 0.68 12.10 7.47
N LEU A 41 -0.20 11.49 8.27
CA LEU A 41 -1.38 12.16 8.83
C LEU A 41 -1.04 13.28 9.81
N ASN A 42 0.08 13.17 10.52
CA ASN A 42 0.59 14.23 11.41
C ASN A 42 1.32 15.36 10.64
N GLY A 43 1.39 15.31 9.32
CA GLY A 43 2.06 16.32 8.51
C GLY A 43 3.58 16.31 8.61
N GLN A 44 4.18 15.22 9.10
CA GLN A 44 5.65 15.09 9.24
C GLN A 44 6.34 14.91 7.89
N VAL A 45 5.59 14.54 6.84
CA VAL A 45 6.09 14.41 5.47
C VAL A 45 5.38 15.43 4.59
N VAL A 46 6.15 16.25 3.86
CA VAL A 46 5.64 17.32 3.01
C VAL A 46 6.35 17.29 1.65
N PHE A 47 5.61 17.45 0.55
CA PHE A 47 6.24 17.54 -0.78
C PHE A 47 7.21 18.71 -0.91
N GLU A 48 8.28 18.51 -1.68
CA GLU A 48 9.19 19.57 -2.10
C GLU A 48 8.55 20.44 -3.19
N ALA A 49 8.76 21.77 -3.12
CA ALA A 49 8.38 22.79 -4.11
C ALA A 49 7.45 22.32 -5.24
N TRP A 50 8.02 21.90 -6.38
CA TRP A 50 7.30 21.47 -7.59
C TRP A 50 6.40 20.24 -7.39
N GLY A 51 6.76 19.33 -6.49
CA GLY A 51 5.94 18.18 -6.12
C GLY A 51 4.63 18.53 -5.40
N ARG A 52 4.46 19.79 -4.97
CA ARG A 52 3.17 20.31 -4.45
C ARG A 52 2.19 20.64 -5.57
N LEU A 53 2.67 20.89 -6.79
CA LEU A 53 1.83 21.21 -7.95
C LEU A 53 1.21 19.93 -8.51
N ARG A 54 -0.01 19.60 -8.04
CA ARG A 54 -0.74 18.40 -8.47
C ARG A 54 -1.12 18.40 -9.95
N LEU A 55 -1.17 19.57 -10.59
CA LEU A 55 -1.48 19.67 -12.02
C LEU A 55 -0.48 18.89 -12.89
N LEU A 56 0.77 18.71 -12.45
CA LEU A 56 1.80 18.00 -13.21
C LEU A 56 1.83 16.48 -12.93
N ASP A 57 0.94 15.97 -12.09
CA ASP A 57 0.91 14.55 -11.72
C ASP A 57 0.68 13.62 -12.92
N PHE A 58 0.03 14.09 -13.99
CA PHE A 58 -0.19 13.29 -15.19
C PHE A 58 1.12 12.92 -15.91
N LEU A 59 2.18 13.73 -15.74
CA LEU A 59 3.53 13.42 -16.21
C LEU A 59 4.24 12.43 -15.30
N ASN A 60 3.77 12.28 -14.06
CA ASN A 60 4.32 11.37 -13.07
C ASN A 60 3.75 9.94 -13.21
N VAL A 61 4.00 9.33 -14.38
CA VAL A 61 3.48 7.99 -14.72
C VAL A 61 3.90 6.94 -13.68
N LYS A 62 5.11 7.07 -13.13
CA LYS A 62 5.68 6.16 -12.13
C LYS A 62 5.29 6.49 -10.68
N ASN A 63 4.51 7.55 -10.45
CA ASN A 63 4.08 7.98 -9.12
C ASN A 63 5.22 8.16 -8.11
N VAL A 64 6.30 8.83 -8.52
CA VAL A 64 7.44 9.17 -7.67
C VAL A 64 7.35 10.63 -7.24
N TYR A 65 7.52 10.92 -5.96
CA TYR A 65 7.38 12.24 -5.39
C TYR A 65 8.57 12.56 -4.48
N PHE A 66 9.16 13.74 -4.67
CA PHE A 66 10.18 14.25 -3.75
C PHE A 66 9.52 14.94 -2.57
N ALA A 67 9.96 14.61 -1.36
CA ALA A 67 9.40 15.12 -0.13
C ALA A 67 10.48 15.37 0.92
N GLN A 68 10.09 16.06 1.97
CA GLN A 68 10.87 16.28 3.18
C GLN A 68 10.17 15.62 4.35
N TYR A 69 10.92 14.88 5.16
CA TYR A 69 10.47 14.28 6.41
C TYR A 69 11.10 15.04 7.58
N GLY A 70 10.26 15.62 8.43
CA GLY A 70 10.67 16.22 9.70
C GLY A 70 10.77 15.16 10.77
N GLU A 71 11.99 14.84 11.18
CA GLU A 71 12.24 13.88 12.24
C GLU A 71 11.90 14.54 13.60
N PRO A 72 11.03 13.95 14.43
CA PRO A 72 10.59 14.58 15.69
C PRO A 72 11.73 14.89 16.67
N ARG A 73 12.88 14.21 16.54
CA ARG A 73 13.99 14.25 17.49
C ARG A 73 15.21 15.05 17.02
N GLU A 74 15.36 15.27 15.71
CA GLU A 74 16.59 15.89 15.16
C GLU A 74 16.41 17.35 14.74
N GLY A 75 15.19 17.91 14.84
CA GLY A 75 14.89 19.32 14.50
C GLY A 75 15.03 19.68 13.01
N GLY A 76 15.73 18.85 12.23
CA GLY A 76 15.94 19.01 10.80
C GLY A 76 14.90 18.30 9.92
N ARG A 77 14.87 18.69 8.63
CA ARG A 77 14.08 18.02 7.59
C ARG A 77 15.00 17.24 6.67
N ARG A 78 14.81 15.93 6.58
CA ARG A 78 15.54 15.04 5.67
C ARG A 78 14.81 14.92 4.34
N ARG A 79 15.55 15.01 3.23
CA ARG A 79 14.99 14.75 1.89
C ARG A 79 14.71 13.25 1.74
N VAL A 80 13.51 12.92 1.27
CA VAL A 80 13.03 11.55 1.06
C VAL A 80 12.35 11.44 -0.30
N VAL A 81 12.36 10.24 -0.87
CA VAL A 81 11.65 9.92 -2.12
C VAL A 81 10.50 8.99 -1.78
N LEU A 82 9.29 9.38 -2.18
CA LEU A 82 8.07 8.61 -2.02
C LEU A 82 7.71 7.99 -3.36
N LYS A 83 7.50 6.68 -3.40
CA LYS A 83 7.08 5.94 -4.59
C LYS A 83 5.81 5.18 -4.27
N ARG A 84 4.76 5.31 -5.10
CA ARG A 84 3.61 4.41 -4.99
C ARG A 84 4.01 3.03 -5.54
N LEU A 85 3.37 1.97 -5.04
CA LEU A 85 3.70 0.60 -5.44
C LEU A 85 3.39 0.27 -6.91
N GLY A 86 2.71 1.14 -7.63
CA GLY A 86 2.48 1.02 -9.06
C GLY A 86 2.08 2.36 -9.68
N SER A 87 2.00 2.38 -10.99
CA SER A 87 1.40 3.47 -11.76
C SER A 87 -0.09 3.61 -11.43
N GLN A 88 -0.69 4.75 -11.77
CA GLN A 88 -2.13 4.95 -11.56
C GLN A 88 -2.97 3.92 -12.34
N ARG A 89 -2.48 3.48 -13.51
CA ARG A 89 -3.17 2.49 -14.34
C ARG A 89 -3.14 1.11 -13.69
N GLU A 90 -1.99 0.66 -13.22
CA GLU A 90 -1.83 -0.64 -12.54
C GLU A 90 -2.67 -0.70 -11.25
N LEU A 91 -2.64 0.38 -10.44
CA LEU A 91 -3.45 0.46 -9.23
C LEU A 91 -4.95 0.44 -9.53
N ALA A 92 -5.40 1.13 -10.59
CA ALA A 92 -6.80 1.10 -11.01
C ALA A 92 -7.21 -0.29 -11.57
N GLN A 93 -6.32 -0.96 -12.28
CA GLN A 93 -6.53 -2.32 -12.77
C GLN A 93 -6.60 -3.34 -11.62
N LEU A 94 -5.78 -3.19 -10.59
CA LEU A 94 -5.87 -3.98 -9.36
C LEU A 94 -7.22 -3.76 -8.66
N ASP A 95 -7.64 -2.52 -8.46
CA ASP A 95 -8.91 -2.20 -7.82
C ASP A 95 -10.09 -2.81 -8.64
N GLN A 96 -10.03 -2.74 -9.97
CA GLN A 96 -11.01 -3.36 -10.86
C GLN A 96 -10.99 -4.89 -10.80
N SER A 97 -9.82 -5.53 -10.72
CA SER A 97 -9.70 -6.99 -10.67
C SER A 97 -10.28 -7.54 -9.36
N ILE A 98 -10.00 -6.88 -8.23
CA ILE A 98 -10.59 -7.17 -6.93
C ILE A 98 -12.12 -7.07 -7.01
N CYS A 99 -12.65 -5.97 -7.56
CA CYS A 99 -14.09 -5.78 -7.69
C CYS A 99 -14.76 -6.83 -8.58
N LYS A 100 -14.15 -7.18 -9.72
CA LYS A 100 -14.67 -8.21 -10.63
C LYS A 100 -14.72 -9.57 -9.94
N ARG A 101 -13.67 -9.96 -9.21
CA ARG A 101 -13.62 -11.24 -8.46
C ARG A 101 -14.66 -11.28 -7.33
N ALA A 102 -14.80 -10.19 -6.58
CA ALA A 102 -15.69 -10.16 -5.41
C ALA A 102 -17.19 -9.98 -5.75
N THR A 103 -17.51 -9.32 -6.86
CA THR A 103 -18.89 -8.87 -7.16
C THR A 103 -19.35 -9.11 -8.60
N GLY A 104 -18.46 -9.53 -9.50
CA GLY A 104 -18.72 -9.58 -10.94
C GLY A 104 -18.76 -8.21 -11.64
N ARG A 105 -18.63 -7.10 -10.90
CA ARG A 105 -18.73 -5.73 -11.43
C ARG A 105 -17.36 -5.05 -11.50
N PRO A 106 -17.16 -4.09 -12.43
CA PRO A 106 -15.87 -3.41 -12.58
C PRO A 106 -15.58 -2.37 -11.48
N ARG A 107 -16.57 -2.00 -10.67
CA ARG A 107 -16.45 -1.05 -9.57
C ARG A 107 -17.26 -1.53 -8.38
N CYS A 108 -16.72 -1.33 -7.19
CA CYS A 108 -17.28 -1.76 -5.92
C CYS A 108 -16.65 -0.94 -4.79
N ASP A 109 -17.23 -1.02 -3.59
CA ASP A 109 -16.54 -0.59 -2.38
C ASP A 109 -15.51 -1.66 -2.00
N LEU A 110 -14.22 -1.34 -2.14
CA LEU A 110 -13.12 -2.26 -1.85
C LEU A 110 -13.13 -2.73 -0.40
N LEU A 111 -13.50 -1.87 0.55
CA LEU A 111 -13.59 -2.25 1.97
C LEU A 111 -14.57 -3.41 2.17
N GLN A 112 -15.69 -3.40 1.44
CA GLN A 112 -16.72 -4.44 1.51
C GLN A 112 -16.44 -5.64 0.59
N ALA A 113 -15.68 -5.43 -0.49
CA ALA A 113 -15.38 -6.44 -1.48
C ALA A 113 -14.24 -7.37 -1.06
N MET A 114 -13.22 -6.85 -0.36
CA MET A 114 -12.04 -7.63 0.04
C MET A 114 -12.37 -8.94 0.75
N PRO A 115 -13.29 -9.00 1.73
CA PRO A 115 -13.66 -10.25 2.41
C PRO A 115 -14.23 -11.34 1.49
N ARG A 116 -14.60 -11.02 0.25
CA ARG A 116 -15.18 -11.95 -0.74
C ARG A 116 -14.16 -12.47 -1.76
N THR A 117 -12.89 -12.07 -1.63
CA THR A 117 -11.81 -12.47 -2.56
C THR A 117 -11.05 -13.71 -2.08
N GLU A 118 -10.26 -14.34 -2.95
CA GLU A 118 -9.38 -15.44 -2.52
C GLU A 118 -8.38 -15.05 -1.42
N PHE A 119 -7.98 -13.77 -1.36
CA PHE A 119 -7.14 -13.25 -0.30
C PHE A 119 -7.77 -13.39 1.08
N ALA A 120 -9.10 -13.31 1.19
CA ALA A 120 -9.82 -13.50 2.44
C ALA A 120 -9.93 -14.97 2.86
N ARG A 121 -10.00 -15.90 1.91
CA ARG A 121 -9.98 -17.35 2.20
C ARG A 121 -8.63 -17.77 2.75
N LEU A 122 -7.54 -17.31 2.12
CA LEU A 122 -6.18 -17.54 2.60
C LEU A 122 -5.91 -16.86 3.95
N ASN A 123 -6.61 -15.76 4.21
CA ASN A 123 -6.61 -15.14 5.52
C ASN A 123 -7.32 -16.01 6.59
N GLY A 124 -8.47 -16.63 6.30
CA GLY A 124 -9.26 -17.36 7.30
C GLY A 124 -8.77 -18.77 7.65
N ASP A 125 -8.35 -19.56 6.66
CA ASP A 125 -8.22 -21.02 6.82
C ASP A 125 -6.78 -21.51 7.05
N VAL A 126 -5.77 -20.69 6.74
CA VAL A 126 -4.40 -21.18 6.59
C VAL A 126 -3.48 -20.68 7.71
N ARG A 127 -2.89 -21.62 8.45
CA ARG A 127 -1.94 -21.32 9.54
C ARG A 127 -0.58 -20.82 9.05
N LEU A 128 -0.20 -21.19 7.82
CA LEU A 128 1.10 -20.99 7.19
C LEU A 128 0.90 -20.64 5.71
N LEU A 129 1.71 -19.74 5.17
CA LEU A 129 1.69 -19.48 3.72
C LEU A 129 2.40 -20.64 3.01
N THR A 130 1.72 -21.34 2.09
CA THR A 130 2.30 -22.49 1.37
C THR A 130 2.65 -22.15 -0.08
N PRO A 131 3.65 -22.83 -0.68
CA PRO A 131 4.02 -22.64 -2.08
C PRO A 131 2.82 -22.71 -3.03
N GLU A 132 1.98 -23.72 -2.87
CA GLU A 132 0.83 -23.98 -3.76
C GLU A 132 -0.20 -22.84 -3.72
N ALA A 133 -0.27 -22.10 -2.62
CA ALA A 133 -1.20 -21.00 -2.46
C ALA A 133 -0.76 -19.74 -3.22
N VAL A 134 0.55 -19.53 -3.40
CA VAL A 134 1.12 -18.25 -3.89
C VAL A 134 1.97 -18.36 -5.14
N GLU A 135 2.22 -19.57 -5.63
CA GLU A 135 3.01 -19.81 -6.83
C GLU A 135 2.47 -18.98 -8.02
N GLY A 136 3.38 -18.27 -8.67
CA GLY A 136 3.08 -17.43 -9.84
C GLY A 136 2.37 -16.11 -9.55
N TRP A 137 2.15 -15.73 -8.28
CA TRP A 137 1.51 -14.44 -7.96
C TRP A 137 2.38 -13.24 -8.31
N SER A 138 3.70 -13.36 -8.14
CA SER A 138 4.68 -12.34 -8.53
C SER A 138 6.03 -12.99 -8.80
N ASP A 139 6.97 -12.23 -9.34
CA ASP A 139 8.33 -12.73 -9.62
C ASP A 139 9.02 -13.28 -8.36
N LEU A 140 8.72 -12.73 -7.18
CA LEU A 140 9.27 -13.20 -5.90
C LEU A 140 8.82 -14.63 -5.56
N VAL A 141 7.62 -15.01 -5.99
CA VAL A 141 7.00 -16.31 -5.72
C VAL A 141 6.71 -17.07 -7.01
N HIS A 142 7.53 -16.87 -8.05
CA HIS A 142 7.43 -17.65 -9.28
C HIS A 142 7.79 -19.12 -9.05
N CYS A 143 8.80 -19.38 -8.20
CA CYS A 143 9.16 -20.73 -7.72
C CYS A 143 9.39 -20.68 -6.20
N PRO A 144 8.33 -20.61 -5.38
CA PRO A 144 8.45 -20.39 -3.94
C PRO A 144 8.93 -21.64 -3.22
N SER A 145 9.72 -21.46 -2.16
CA SER A 145 10.00 -22.52 -1.17
C SER A 145 9.36 -22.17 0.16
N GLN A 146 8.98 -23.17 0.96
CA GLN A 146 8.41 -22.92 2.29
C GLN A 146 9.32 -22.01 3.14
N ARG A 147 10.64 -22.23 3.06
CA ARG A 147 11.65 -21.42 3.77
C ARG A 147 11.62 -19.93 3.38
N LEU A 148 11.38 -19.63 2.10
CA LEU A 148 11.24 -18.24 1.63
C LEU A 148 9.98 -17.61 2.25
N LEU A 149 8.86 -18.32 2.20
CA LEU A 149 7.57 -17.84 2.70
C LEU A 149 7.61 -17.60 4.22
N ASP A 150 8.18 -18.52 4.98
CA ASP A 150 8.35 -18.38 6.44
C ASP A 150 9.21 -17.16 6.78
N ARG A 151 10.28 -16.91 5.99
CA ARG A 151 11.15 -15.74 6.16
C ARG A 151 10.43 -14.44 5.83
N LEU A 152 9.59 -14.41 4.80
CA LEU A 152 8.78 -13.24 4.44
C LEU A 152 7.78 -12.88 5.55
N VAL A 153 7.01 -13.88 6.04
CA VAL A 153 6.03 -13.66 7.11
C VAL A 153 6.74 -13.20 8.39
N ARG A 154 7.86 -13.84 8.73
CA ARG A 154 8.64 -13.47 9.92
C ARG A 154 9.18 -12.05 9.85
N ARG A 155 9.85 -11.66 8.76
CA ARG A 155 10.35 -10.28 8.55
C ARG A 155 9.23 -9.26 8.65
N TYR A 156 8.09 -9.56 8.02
CA TYR A 156 6.92 -8.69 8.08
C TYR A 156 6.40 -8.53 9.52
N ALA A 157 6.34 -9.62 10.30
CA ALA A 157 5.94 -9.61 11.71
C ALA A 157 6.98 -8.97 12.65
N GLU A 158 8.27 -9.04 12.32
CA GLU A 158 9.36 -8.40 13.08
C GLU A 158 9.22 -6.87 13.07
N THR A 159 8.76 -6.27 11.96
CA THR A 159 8.43 -4.82 11.93
C THR A 159 7.26 -4.43 12.84
N LYS A 160 6.58 -5.41 13.44
CA LYS A 160 5.37 -5.29 14.27
C LYS A 160 5.53 -5.94 15.65
N ASP A 161 6.76 -6.19 16.09
CA ASP A 161 7.12 -6.70 17.43
C ASP A 161 6.59 -8.11 17.78
N SER A 162 6.26 -8.95 16.79
CA SER A 162 5.72 -10.30 17.04
C SER A 162 6.63 -11.46 16.61
N GLY A 163 7.64 -11.23 15.76
CA GLY A 163 8.73 -12.17 15.45
C GLY A 163 8.33 -13.55 14.90
N SER A 164 7.04 -13.77 14.62
CA SER A 164 6.48 -15.07 14.30
C SER A 164 6.31 -15.27 12.80
N PHE A 165 6.52 -16.50 12.33
CA PHE A 165 6.28 -16.91 10.95
C PHE A 165 4.85 -17.42 10.71
N LEU A 166 4.00 -17.49 11.76
CA LEU A 166 2.63 -17.97 11.64
C LEU A 166 1.69 -16.82 11.27
N LEU A 167 0.92 -17.00 10.20
CA LEU A 167 -0.06 -16.00 9.74
C LEU A 167 -1.10 -15.67 10.82
N ARG A 168 -1.49 -16.64 11.66
CA ARG A 168 -2.47 -16.45 12.75
C ARG A 168 -2.09 -15.35 13.75
N ASN A 169 -0.81 -15.01 13.85
CA ASN A 169 -0.32 -13.98 14.78
C ASN A 169 -0.46 -12.56 14.21
N LEU A 170 -0.81 -12.44 12.92
CA LEU A 170 -1.15 -11.20 12.27
C LEU A 170 -2.67 -10.99 12.31
N LYS A 171 -3.11 -9.74 12.47
CA LYS A 171 -4.52 -9.37 12.32
C LYS A 171 -4.98 -9.63 10.89
N ASP A 172 -6.29 -9.81 10.69
CA ASP A 172 -6.86 -10.06 9.35
C ASP A 172 -6.45 -8.99 8.33
N SER A 173 -6.46 -7.72 8.74
CA SER A 173 -6.02 -6.61 7.90
C SER A 173 -4.53 -6.67 7.55
N GLU A 174 -3.70 -7.21 8.44
CA GLU A 174 -2.24 -7.29 8.26
C GLU A 174 -1.86 -8.43 7.33
N ARG A 175 -2.53 -9.59 7.49
CA ARG A 175 -2.46 -10.71 6.55
C ARG A 175 -2.89 -10.28 5.16
N MET A 176 -4.02 -9.56 5.06
CA MET A 176 -4.52 -9.04 3.79
C MET A 176 -3.51 -8.10 3.11
N GLN A 177 -2.91 -7.19 3.87
CA GLN A 177 -1.88 -6.28 3.37
C GLN A 177 -0.64 -7.04 2.89
N LEU A 178 -0.19 -8.06 3.62
CA LEU A 178 0.94 -8.90 3.22
C LEU A 178 0.65 -9.62 1.90
N LEU A 179 -0.50 -10.30 1.80
CA LEU A 179 -0.88 -11.05 0.60
C LEU A 179 -1.04 -10.15 -0.63
N LEU A 180 -1.67 -8.99 -0.47
CA LEU A 180 -1.80 -8.01 -1.55
C LEU A 180 -0.46 -7.44 -1.98
N THR A 181 0.44 -7.14 -1.03
CA THR A 181 1.78 -6.67 -1.34
C THR A 181 2.55 -7.74 -2.09
N LEU A 182 2.50 -8.99 -1.63
CA LEU A 182 3.17 -10.12 -2.27
C LEU A 182 2.69 -10.35 -3.70
N ALA A 183 1.38 -10.23 -3.94
CA ALA A 183 0.78 -10.44 -5.25
C ALA A 183 0.97 -9.25 -6.21
N PHE A 184 0.92 -8.02 -5.72
CA PHE A 184 0.95 -6.84 -6.59
C PHE A 184 2.36 -6.28 -6.80
N ASN A 185 3.10 -6.05 -5.72
CA ASN A 185 4.45 -5.53 -5.79
C ASN A 185 5.25 -6.00 -4.55
N PRO A 186 6.10 -7.04 -4.69
CA PRO A 186 6.85 -7.59 -3.57
C PRO A 186 8.09 -6.77 -3.17
N GLU A 187 8.45 -5.71 -3.91
CA GLU A 187 9.61 -4.83 -3.62
C GLU A 187 9.66 -4.39 -2.15
N PRO A 188 8.55 -3.94 -1.51
CA PRO A 188 8.57 -3.52 -0.11
C PRO A 188 8.75 -4.68 0.87
N LEU A 189 8.59 -5.94 0.48
CA LEU A 189 8.84 -7.10 1.34
C LEU A 189 10.31 -7.52 1.29
N VAL A 190 10.99 -7.25 0.17
CA VAL A 190 12.41 -7.55 -0.04
C VAL A 190 13.31 -6.49 0.59
N LEU A 191 12.89 -5.22 0.55
CA LEU A 191 13.68 -4.07 1.01
C LEU A 191 13.55 -3.77 2.53
N GLN A 192 12.92 -4.65 3.30
CA GLN A 192 12.73 -4.50 4.77
C GLN A 192 13.92 -4.98 5.60
#